data_AF-A0A6B2JP41-F1
#
_entry.id   AF-A0A6B2JP41-F1
#
_cell.length_a   1.000
_cell.length_b   1.000
_cell.length_c   1.000
_cell.angle_alpha   90.00
_cell.angle_beta   90.00
_cell.angle_gamma   90.00
#
_symmetry.space_group_name_H-M   'P 1'
#
loop_
_entity.id
_entity.type
_entity.pdbx_description
1 polymer ?
#
loop_
_entity_poly.entity_id
_entity_poly.type
_entity_poly.pdbx_seq_one_letter_code
_entity_poly.pdbx_strand_id
1 'polypeptide(L)' 'MAQADGYDTIRLDTGPLHHEARALYCAADFTERGPYIWVLPELAAGLVFMERRL' A
#
# COMPACT_ATOMS: atom_id res chain seq x y z
N MET A 1 2.55 -10.02 15.93
CA MET A 1 2.94 -8.83 15.13
C MET A 1 3.43 -9.37 13.81
N ALA A 2 3.08 -8.78 12.66
CA ALA A 2 3.34 -9.38 11.34
C ALA A 2 4.77 -9.97 11.17
N GLN A 3 5.79 -9.31 11.70
CA GLN A 3 7.18 -9.78 11.69
C GLN A 3 7.41 -11.06 12.53
N ALA A 4 6.75 -11.18 13.68
CA ALA A 4 6.77 -12.38 14.53
C ALA A 4 6.02 -13.57 13.90
N ASP A 5 5.16 -13.30 12.93
CA ASP A 5 4.39 -14.29 12.18
C ASP A 5 5.08 -14.67 10.85
N GLY A 6 6.31 -14.20 10.63
CA GLY A 6 7.14 -14.54 9.46
C GLY A 6 6.85 -13.73 8.19
N TYR A 7 6.03 -12.68 8.27
CA TYR A 7 5.82 -11.78 7.14
C TYR A 7 6.99 -10.80 7.00
N ASP A 8 7.39 -10.53 5.76
CA ASP A 8 8.49 -9.62 5.40
C ASP A 8 8.00 -8.28 4.81
N THR A 9 6.70 -8.16 4.55
CA THR A 9 6.11 -7.04 3.80
C THR A 9 4.73 -6.67 4.34
N ILE A 10 4.50 -5.37 4.57
CA ILE A 10 3.17 -4.78 4.76
C ILE A 10 2.70 -4.17 3.44
N ARG A 11 1.41 -4.33 3.15
CA ARG A 11 0.75 -3.79 1.96
C ARG A 11 -0.51 -3.02 2.36
N LEU A 12 -0.76 -1.90 1.71
CA LEU A 12 -1.97 -1.09 1.86
C LEU A 12 -2.33 -0.38 0.55
N ASP A 13 -3.62 -0.12 0.35
CA ASP A 13 -4.11 0.76 -0.70
C ASP A 13 -4.77 2.01 -0.11
N THR A 14 -4.81 3.07 -0.91
CA THR A 14 -5.46 4.34 -0.57
C THR A 14 -6.03 5.02 -1.82
N GLY A 15 -6.84 6.06 -1.64
CA GLY A 15 -7.37 6.85 -2.75
C GLY A 15 -6.33 7.88 -3.26
N PRO A 16 -6.36 8.23 -4.56
CA PRO A 16 -5.42 9.20 -5.14
C PRO A 16 -5.53 10.59 -4.50
N LEU A 17 -6.72 10.95 -4.00
CA LEU A 17 -7.03 12.24 -3.36
C LEU A 17 -6.72 12.26 -1.85
N HIS A 18 -6.33 11.14 -1.24
CA HIS A 18 -6.03 11.07 0.20
C HIS A 18 -4.59 11.52 0.46
N HIS A 19 -4.29 12.78 0.13
CA HIS A 19 -2.93 13.32 0.16
C HIS A 19 -2.27 13.22 1.55
N GLU A 20 -3.02 13.47 2.62
CA GLU A 20 -2.51 13.38 4.00
C GLU A 20 -2.13 11.95 4.40
N ALA A 21 -2.97 10.97 4.05
CA ALA A 21 -2.68 9.56 4.30
C ALA A 21 -1.45 9.12 3.50
N ARG A 22 -1.34 9.51 2.23
CA ARG A 22 -0.17 9.22 1.40
C ARG A 22 1.11 9.81 1.96
N ALA A 23 1.07 11.07 2.42
CA ALA A 23 2.21 11.70 3.07
C ALA A 23 2.64 10.95 4.34
N LEU A 24 1.68 10.52 5.16
CA LEU A 24 1.93 9.70 6.35
C LEU A 24 2.56 8.35 5.99
N TYR A 25 2.08 7.68 4.95
CA TYR A 25 2.63 6.39 4.52
C TYR A 25 4.04 6.52 3.95
N CYS A 26 4.30 7.55 3.13
CA CYS A 26 5.65 7.85 2.67
C CYS A 26 6.61 8.14 3.83
N ALA A 27 6.17 8.91 4.83
CA ALA A 27 6.96 9.17 6.04
C ALA A 27 7.19 7.90 6.89
N ALA A 28 6.37 6.88 6.71
CA ALA A 28 6.48 5.58 7.35
C ALA A 28 7.19 4.53 6.48
N ASP A 29 7.96 4.94 5.47
CA ASP A 29 8.74 4.11 4.53
C ASP A 29 7.91 3.21 3.58
N PHE A 30 6.65 3.54 3.35
CA PHE A 30 5.88 2.91 2.27
C PHE A 30 6.24 3.53 0.92
N THR A 31 6.37 2.69 -0.10
CA THR A 31 6.59 3.09 -1.49
C THR A 31 5.42 2.68 -2.38
N GLU A 32 5.06 3.53 -3.34
CA GLU A 32 4.03 3.20 -4.34
C GLU A 32 4.46 2.01 -5.22
N ARG A 33 3.49 1.16 -5.55
CA ARG A 33 3.64 0.01 -6.45
C ARG A 33 2.39 -0.18 -7.30
N GLY A 34 2.42 -1.18 -8.18
CA GLY A 34 1.24 -1.64 -8.90
C GLY A 34 0.24 -2.42 -8.03
N PRO A 35 -0.91 -2.84 -8.57
CA PRO A 35 -1.93 -3.58 -7.84
C PRO A 35 -1.42 -4.87 -7.19
N TYR A 36 -2.11 -5.33 -6.15
CA TYR A 36 -1.95 -6.69 -5.65
C TYR A 36 -2.51 -7.70 -6.66
N ILE A 37 -2.13 -8.96 -6.53
CA ILE A 37 -2.81 -10.02 -7.28
C ILE A 37 -4.30 -9.98 -6.93
N TRP A 38 -5.19 -10.18 -7.92
CA TRP A 38 -6.65 -10.20 -7.75
C TRP A 38 -7.33 -8.85 -7.44
N VAL A 39 -6.99 -7.78 -8.17
CA VAL A 39 -7.75 -6.52 -8.13
C VAL A 39 -8.51 -6.32 -9.43
N LEU A 40 -9.80 -5.96 -9.34
CA LEU A 40 -10.62 -5.62 -10.51
C LEU A 40 -10.03 -4.38 -11.22
N PRO A 41 -10.00 -4.32 -12.57
CA PRO A 41 -9.43 -3.19 -13.30
C PRO A 41 -9.98 -1.82 -12.87
N GLU A 42 -11.27 -1.76 -12.55
CA GLU A 42 -11.96 -0.53 -12.14
C GLU A 42 -11.44 -0.03 -10.79
N LEU A 43 -11.17 -0.94 -9.86
CA LEU A 43 -10.57 -0.61 -8.56
C LEU A 43 -9.09 -0.27 -8.71
N ALA A 44 -8.37 -1.00 -9.57
CA ALA A 44 -6.95 -0.73 -9.85
C ALA A 44 -6.72 0.68 -10.41
N ALA A 45 -7.67 1.20 -11.20
CA ALA A 45 -7.62 2.55 -11.74
C ALA A 45 -7.90 3.64 -10.68
N GLY A 46 -8.62 3.30 -9.61
CA GLY A 46 -9.06 4.25 -8.58
C GLY A 46 -8.24 4.24 -7.30
N LEU A 47 -7.21 3.38 -7.20
CA LEU A 47 -6.43 3.16 -5.98
C LEU A 47 -4.94 3.37 -6.22
N VAL A 48 -4.26 3.81 -5.17
CA VAL A 48 -2.82 3.87 -5.05
C VAL A 48 -2.39 2.75 -4.13
N PHE A 49 -1.59 1.82 -4.65
CA PHE A 49 -1.10 0.67 -3.89
C PHE A 49 0.29 0.98 -3.36
N MET A 50 0.53 0.65 -2.10
CA MET A 50 1.80 0.91 -1.43
C MET A 50 2.29 -0.34 -0.70
N GLU A 51 3.61 -0.45 -0.52
CA GLU A 51 4.20 -1.52 0.28
C GLU A 51 5.39 -1.02 1.09
N ARG A 52 5.70 -1.73 2.17
CA ARG A 52 6.86 -1.51 3.02
C ARG A 52 7.41 -2.84 3.49
N ARG A 53 8.74 -2.99 3.52
CA ARG A 53 9.37 -4.15 4.17
C ARG A 53 9.30 -4.04 5.69
N LEU A 54 9.00 -5.16 6.34
CA LEU A 54 9.01 -5.29 7.79
C LEU A 54 10.44 -5.36 8.30
#